data_AF-R0MFQ0-F1
#
_entry.id   AF-R0MFQ0-F1
#
_cell.length_a   1.000
_cell.length_b   1.000
_cell.length_c   1.000
_cell.angle_alpha   90.00
_cell.angle_beta   90.00
_cell.angle_gamma   90.00
#
_symmetry.space_group_name_H-M   'P 1'
#
loop_
_entity.id
_entity.type
_entity.pdbx_description
1 polymer ?
#
loop_
_entity_poly.entity_id
_entity_poly.type
_entity_poly.pdbx_seq_one_letter_code
_entity_poly.pdbx_strand_id
1 'polypeptide(L)' 'MSADIAKKLRQRQQQRIKSQKAPEGSPFAPRKRPPVRAKQGRIKREMFAKLRTNRYMKASGGDSALVVEFA' A
#
# COMPACT_ATOMS: atom_id res chain seq x y z
N MET A 1 19.40 5.41 13.76
CA MET A 1 19.40 4.01 13.26
C MET A 1 17.99 3.44 13.13
N SER A 2 17.22 3.29 14.20
CA SER A 2 15.85 2.70 14.17
C SER A 2 14.87 3.47 13.27
N ALA A 3 14.90 4.80 13.30
CA ALA A 3 14.04 5.64 12.45
C ALA A 3 14.30 5.46 10.93
N ASP A 4 15.54 5.21 10.51
CA ASP A 4 15.88 5.02 9.10
C ASP A 4 15.47 3.63 8.61
N ILE A 5 15.53 2.63 9.48
CA ILE A 5 15.01 1.29 9.18
C ILE A 5 13.48 1.34 9.08
N ALA A 6 12.78 2.08 9.96
CA ALA A 6 11.35 2.30 9.85
C ALA A 6 10.95 2.98 8.52
N LYS A 7 11.73 3.99 8.07
CA LYS A 7 11.52 4.62 6.75
C LYS A 7 11.68 3.63 5.60
N LYS A 8 12.71 2.77 5.64
CA LYS A 8 12.91 1.71 4.63
C LYS A 8 11.77 0.69 4.65
N LEU A 9 11.31 0.29 5.84
CA LEU A 9 10.18 -0.63 6.00
C LEU A 9 8.91 -0.05 5.37
N ARG A 10 8.65 1.24 5.59
CA ARG A 10 7.54 1.97 4.94
C ARG A 10 7.67 1.96 3.42
N GLN A 11 8.84 2.31 2.88
CA GLN A 11 9.08 2.32 1.44
C GLN A 11 8.82 0.94 0.81
N ARG A 12 9.29 -0.13 1.47
CA ARG A 12 9.03 -1.51 1.04
C ARG A 12 7.53 -1.81 1.03
N GLN A 13 6.80 -1.41 2.07
CA GLN A 13 5.35 -1.59 2.14
C GLN A 13 4.62 -0.81 1.04
N GLN A 14 5.00 0.45 0.79
CA GLN A 14 4.44 1.26 -0.30
C GLN A 14 4.65 0.60 -1.67
N GLN A 15 5.86 0.11 -1.93
CA GLN A 15 6.19 -0.57 -3.18
C GLN A 15 5.41 -1.88 -3.33
N ARG A 16 5.26 -2.65 -2.25
CA ARG A 16 4.45 -3.88 -2.25
C ARG A 16 2.98 -3.60 -2.61
N ILE A 17 2.37 -2.59 -1.98
CA ILE A 17 0.99 -2.19 -2.28
C ILE A 17 0.88 -1.66 -3.72
N LYS A 18 1.85 -0.88 -4.19
CA LYS A 18 1.93 -0.42 -5.59
C LYS A 18 1.96 -1.60 -6.56
N SER A 19 2.71 -2.65 -6.24
CA SER A 19 2.78 -3.89 -7.03
C SER A 19 1.54 -4.79 -6.92
N GLN A 20 0.53 -4.41 -6.13
CA GLN A 20 -0.70 -5.18 -5.90
C GLN A 20 -0.43 -6.60 -5.36
N LYS A 21 0.56 -6.77 -4.48
CA LYS A 21 0.91 -8.05 -3.86
C LYS A 21 0.51 -8.10 -2.39
N ALA A 22 0.01 -9.23 -1.93
CA ALA A 22 -0.22 -9.59 -0.53
C ALA A 22 1.11 -9.78 0.23
N PRO A 23 1.08 -9.82 1.58
CA PRO A 23 2.28 -10.06 2.38
C PRO A 23 2.94 -11.40 2.03
N GLU A 24 2.12 -12.41 1.77
CA GLU A 24 2.50 -13.74 1.28
C GLU A 24 3.02 -13.75 -0.18
N GLY A 25 3.02 -12.59 -0.85
CA GLY A 25 3.54 -12.42 -2.21
C GLY A 25 2.56 -12.69 -3.34
N SER A 26 1.40 -13.29 -3.06
CA SER A 26 0.34 -13.50 -4.06
C SER A 26 -0.26 -12.18 -4.56
N PRO A 27 -0.73 -12.09 -5.83
CA PRO A 27 -1.42 -10.90 -6.29
C PRO A 27 -2.76 -10.74 -5.58
N PHE A 28 -3.20 -9.50 -5.35
CA PHE A 28 -4.52 -9.25 -4.80
C PHE A 28 -5.62 -9.69 -5.76
N ALA A 29 -6.76 -10.11 -5.20
CA ALA A 29 -7.94 -10.48 -5.96
C ALA A 29 -8.37 -9.35 -6.92
N PRO A 30 -8.59 -9.63 -8.22
CA PRO A 30 -9.01 -8.61 -9.17
C PRO A 30 -10.34 -7.95 -8.77
N ARG A 31 -10.43 -6.63 -8.99
CA ARG A 31 -11.70 -5.90 -8.80
C ARG A 31 -12.77 -6.40 -9.76
N LYS A 32 -14.03 -6.40 -9.30
CA LYS A 32 -15.20 -6.66 -10.15
C LYS A 32 -15.16 -5.75 -11.38
N ARG A 33 -15.34 -6.36 -12.56
CA ARG A 33 -15.33 -5.62 -13.83
C ARG A 33 -16.52 -4.65 -13.87
N PRO A 34 -16.33 -3.40 -14.32
CA PRO A 34 -17.44 -2.47 -14.49
C PRO A 34 -18.40 -2.98 -15.58
N PRO A 35 -19.66 -2.55 -15.56
CA PRO A 35 -20.60 -2.86 -16.63
C PRO A 35 -20.11 -2.29 -17.96
N VAL A 36 -20.44 -2.97 -19.07
CA VAL A 36 -19.95 -2.66 -20.42
C VAL A 36 -20.26 -1.23 -20.87
N ARG A 37 -21.35 -0.64 -20.35
CA ARG A 37 -21.76 0.74 -20.66
C ARG A 37 -21.11 1.82 -19.78
N ALA A 38 -20.18 1.46 -18.90
CA ALA A 38 -19.51 2.44 -18.05
C ALA A 38 -18.52 3.29 -18.85
N LYS A 39 -18.43 4.59 -18.52
CA LYS A 39 -17.44 5.50 -19.12
C LYS A 39 -16.02 4.98 -18.87
N GLN A 40 -15.26 4.78 -19.93
CA GLN A 40 -13.85 4.38 -19.88
C GLN A 40 -13.04 5.40 -19.05
N GLY A 41 -12.16 4.92 -18.18
CA GLY A 41 -11.26 5.77 -17.37
C GLY A 41 -11.83 6.35 -16.07
N ARG A 42 -13.14 6.20 -15.78
CA ARG A 42 -13.73 6.71 -14.52
C ARG A 42 -13.22 5.99 -13.27
N ILE A 43 -12.88 4.70 -13.37
CA ILE A 43 -12.48 3.87 -12.22
C ILE A 43 -10.98 3.62 -12.23
N LYS A 44 -10.28 4.11 -11.20
CA LYS A 44 -8.89 3.72 -10.91
C LYS A 44 -8.85 2.23 -10.52
N ARG A 45 -8.07 1.43 -11.24
CA ARG A 45 -8.04 -0.03 -11.08
C ARG A 45 -7.10 -0.51 -9.96
N GLU A 46 -6.07 0.28 -9.62
CA GLU A 46 -5.17 -0.04 -8.50
C GLU A 46 -5.90 0.04 -7.15
N MET A 47 -5.82 -1.04 -6.37
CA MET A 47 -6.30 -1.02 -4.99
C MET A 47 -5.32 -0.27 -4.09
N PHE A 48 -5.85 0.33 -3.02
CA PHE A 48 -5.06 0.98 -1.96
C PHE A 48 -4.14 2.13 -2.42
N ALA A 49 -4.43 2.74 -3.58
CA ALA A 49 -3.65 3.86 -4.11
C ALA A 49 -3.55 5.06 -3.15
N LYS A 50 -4.61 5.31 -2.36
CA LYS A 50 -4.63 6.36 -1.32
C LYS A 50 -3.84 5.92 -0.07
N LEU A 51 -4.09 4.69 0.38
CA LEU A 51 -3.49 4.10 1.58
C LEU A 51 -1.95 4.00 1.49
N ARG A 52 -1.39 3.78 0.29
CA ARG A 52 0.07 3.73 0.07
C ARG A 52 0.78 5.08 0.08
N THR A 53 0.08 6.19 0.25
CA THR A 53 0.72 7.53 0.26
C THR A 53 1.28 7.86 1.64
N ASN A 54 2.28 8.75 1.70
CA ASN A 54 2.90 9.17 2.96
C ASN A 54 1.89 9.74 3.97
N ARG A 55 0.77 10.33 3.50
CA ARG A 55 -0.27 10.88 4.36
C ARG A 55 -0.99 9.80 5.19
N TYR A 56 -1.17 8.61 4.61
CA TYR A 56 -1.98 7.53 5.20
C TYR A 56 -1.14 6.33 5.66
N MET A 57 0.18 6.38 5.53
CA MET A 57 1.08 5.32 5.98
C MET A 57 2.21 5.93 6.82
N LYS A 58 2.12 5.74 8.13
CA LYS A 58 3.07 6.24 9.11
C LYS A 58 4.06 5.15 9.49
N ALA A 59 5.27 5.57 9.82
CA ALA A 59 6.33 4.67 10.26
C ALA A 59 6.95 5.24 11.53
N SER A 60 6.92 4.46 12.60
CA SER A 60 7.49 4.78 13.89
C SER A 60 8.57 3.74 14.22
N GLY A 61 9.65 4.20 14.85
CA GLY A 61 10.67 3.32 15.41
C GLY A 61 10.70 3.53 16.92
N GLY A 62 10.42 2.47 17.67
CA GLY A 62 10.67 2.40 19.11
C GLY A 62 12.00 1.71 19.41
N ASP A 63 12.30 1.58 20.70
CA ASP A 63 13.58 1.00 21.16
C ASP A 63 13.68 -0.51 20.87
N SER A 64 12.56 -1.23 20.87
CA SER A 64 12.51 -2.68 20.65
C SER A 64 11.79 -3.09 19.36
N ALA A 65 11.01 -2.21 18.74
CA ALA A 65 10.16 -2.54 17.60
C ALA A 65 10.06 -1.42 16.56
N LEU A 66 9.86 -1.82 15.30
CA LEU A 66 9.58 -0.92 14.18
C LEU A 66 8.16 -1.19 13.69
N VAL A 67 7.35 -0.14 13.59
CA VAL A 67 5.94 -0.28 13.23
C VAL A 67 5.62 0.57 12.02
N VAL A 68 4.89 -0.01 11.06
CA VAL A 68 4.27 0.71 9.95
C VAL A 68 2.77 0.54 10.08
N GLU A 69 2.08 1.64 10.30
CA GLU A 69 0.65 1.68 10.57
C GLU A 69 -0.07 2.59 9.55
N PHE A 70 -1.37 2.35 9.40
CA PHE A 70 -2.23 3.22 8.61
C PHE A 70 -2.80 4.30 9.51
N ALA A 71 -2.84 5.54 9.00
CA ALA A 71 -3.38 6.71 9.69
C ALA A 71 -4.84 6.97 9.32
#